data_AF-A0A8T2RE60-F1
#
_entry.id   AF-A0A8T2RE60-F1
#
_cell.length_a   1.000
_cell.length_b   1.000
_cell.length_c   1.000
_cell.angle_alpha   90.00
_cell.angle_beta   90.00
_cell.angle_gamma   90.00
#
_symmetry.space_group_name_H-M   'P 1'
#
loop_
_entity.id
_entity.type
_entity.pdbx_description
1 polymer ?
#
loop_
_entity_poly.entity_id
_entity_poly.type
_entity_poly.pdbx_seq_one_letter_code
_entity_poly.pdbx_strand_id
1 'polypeptide(L)'
;MAETTNGGGNQGRSGSNVNGGNHNNGGRIVRSLVVKSLCALGAAFLLRKLTKTTTRWDHSRAVAEALSGEKYSTEQAARDPMTFFNLRMLTCPATVLADGSRVLYFEQGFGRNPEKPYRQRFFKVKPCPNEMKCDVEVGSYAVRDVEEYRNFCDRPKNQRPQPEEVIGDMAEHLTSVYLTRCRRGQRCLYEGSTPTSGFPNEWNGASYCTSDLSILRNGEVHLWDRGYDEEGNQVWGVKEGPYEFKPSSSISFNTYHSSELLDYGDKRFEEASD
;
A
#
# COMPACT_ATOMS: atom_id res chain seq x y z
N MET A 1 -48.94 71.79 -65.07
CA MET A 1 -48.20 70.77 -65.85
C MET A 1 -48.69 69.42 -65.31
N ALA A 2 -49.89 68.94 -65.66
CA ALA A 2 -50.30 68.30 -66.93
C ALA A 2 -49.30 67.19 -67.33
N GLU A 3 -49.54 65.95 -66.90
CA GLU A 3 -50.30 64.87 -67.58
C GLU A 3 -49.54 64.21 -68.74
N THR A 4 -49.31 62.91 -68.61
CA THR A 4 -49.22 61.84 -69.65
C THR A 4 -48.80 60.55 -68.92
N THR A 5 -49.28 59.33 -69.17
CA THR A 5 -50.45 58.77 -69.87
C THR A 5 -50.54 57.31 -69.42
N ASN A 6 -51.75 56.78 -69.49
CA ASN A 6 -52.19 55.43 -69.12
C ASN A 6 -51.96 54.43 -70.28
N GLY A 7 -51.92 53.11 -70.02
CA GLY A 7 -52.23 52.12 -71.07
C GLY A 7 -51.67 50.68 -70.96
N GLY A 8 -52.53 49.73 -70.56
CA GLY A 8 -52.62 48.33 -71.05
C GLY A 8 -51.57 47.33 -70.54
N GLY A 9 -51.85 46.07 -70.18
CA GLY A 9 -53.03 45.23 -70.30
C GLY A 9 -52.59 43.76 -70.52
N ASN A 10 -53.17 42.86 -69.71
CA ASN A 10 -53.47 41.45 -70.00
C ASN A 10 -52.60 40.28 -69.44
N GLN A 11 -53.33 39.19 -69.19
CA GLN A 11 -53.15 38.03 -68.31
C GLN A 11 -52.31 36.87 -68.88
N GLY A 12 -51.84 35.96 -68.01
CA GLY A 12 -51.30 34.66 -68.42
C GLY A 12 -50.79 33.73 -67.30
N ARG A 13 -51.71 32.89 -66.77
CA ARG A 13 -51.59 31.60 -66.05
C ARG A 13 -50.24 30.87 -65.82
N SER A 14 -50.12 30.37 -64.57
CA SER A 14 -49.87 28.98 -64.11
C SER A 14 -48.47 28.33 -64.24
N GLY A 15 -48.00 27.71 -63.13
CA GLY A 15 -46.93 26.68 -63.17
C GLY A 15 -46.03 26.54 -61.93
N SER A 16 -46.54 25.87 -60.89
CA SER A 16 -45.90 24.86 -60.02
C SER A 16 -44.36 24.83 -59.73
N ASN A 17 -44.04 24.98 -58.44
CA ASN A 17 -43.31 24.04 -57.56
C ASN A 17 -41.80 23.68 -57.79
N VAL A 18 -40.95 23.92 -56.77
CA VAL A 18 -40.19 22.92 -55.95
C VAL A 18 -38.88 23.49 -55.34
N ASN A 19 -38.81 23.36 -54.00
CA ASN A 19 -37.67 23.21 -53.05
C ASN A 19 -36.25 23.76 -53.32
N GLY A 20 -35.67 24.25 -52.22
CA GLY A 20 -34.44 23.64 -51.70
C GLY A 20 -33.44 24.62 -51.07
N GLY A 21 -33.36 24.68 -49.74
CA GLY A 21 -32.33 25.46 -49.05
C GLY A 21 -32.41 25.44 -47.54
N ASN A 22 -32.54 24.24 -46.96
CA ASN A 22 -32.56 24.02 -45.51
C ASN A 22 -31.23 24.49 -44.88
N HIS A 23 -31.29 25.47 -43.99
CA HIS A 23 -30.12 25.99 -43.27
C HIS A 23 -29.60 24.95 -42.27
N ASN A 24 -28.37 24.49 -42.50
CA ASN A 24 -27.60 23.60 -41.61
C ASN A 24 -27.30 24.27 -40.25
N ASN A 25 -28.26 24.21 -39.32
CA ASN A 25 -28.07 24.66 -37.93
C ASN A 25 -27.83 23.50 -36.93
N GLY A 26 -27.92 22.24 -37.39
CA GLY A 26 -27.78 21.04 -36.54
C GLY A 26 -26.33 20.73 -36.11
N GLY A 27 -25.33 21.04 -36.94
CA GLY A 27 -23.93 20.65 -36.68
C GLY A 27 -23.23 21.41 -35.56
N ARG A 28 -23.63 22.66 -35.28
CA ARG A 28 -23.06 23.49 -34.20
C ARG A 28 -23.59 23.09 -32.82
N ILE A 29 -24.85 22.71 -32.74
CA ILE A 29 -25.51 22.32 -31.48
C ILE A 29 -24.99 20.96 -31.02
N VAL A 30 -24.85 19.99 -31.93
CA VAL A 30 -24.34 18.65 -31.63
C VAL A 30 -22.86 18.69 -31.22
N ARG A 31 -22.01 19.47 -31.90
CA ARG A 31 -20.60 19.65 -31.49
C ARG A 31 -20.46 20.33 -30.12
N SER A 32 -21.29 21.33 -29.83
CA SER A 32 -21.31 22.00 -28.51
C SER A 32 -21.74 21.07 -27.38
N LEU A 33 -22.71 20.18 -27.62
CA LEU A 33 -23.16 19.19 -26.63
C LEU A 33 -22.06 18.14 -26.37
N VAL A 34 -21.42 17.62 -27.40
CA VAL A 34 -20.34 16.62 -27.27
C VAL A 34 -19.14 17.17 -26.50
N VAL A 35 -18.70 18.40 -26.78
CA VAL A 35 -17.59 19.04 -26.06
C VAL A 35 -17.94 19.30 -24.59
N LYS A 36 -19.17 19.75 -24.29
CA LYS A 36 -19.62 19.95 -22.90
C LYS A 36 -19.69 18.63 -22.12
N SER A 37 -20.16 17.55 -22.74
CA SER A 37 -20.19 16.22 -22.13
C SER A 37 -18.80 15.67 -21.86
N LEU A 38 -17.85 15.83 -22.79
CA LEU A 38 -16.44 15.45 -22.58
C LEU A 38 -15.77 16.26 -21.47
N CYS A 39 -16.00 17.58 -21.41
CA CYS A 39 -15.48 18.42 -20.33
C CYS A 39 -16.10 18.06 -18.97
N ALA A 40 -17.40 17.76 -18.91
CA ALA A 40 -18.07 17.35 -17.68
C ALA A 40 -17.57 15.98 -17.18
N LEU A 41 -17.36 15.02 -18.08
CA LEU A 41 -16.77 13.70 -17.74
C LEU A 41 -15.31 13.85 -17.29
N GLY A 42 -14.52 14.68 -17.96
CA GLY A 42 -13.15 14.99 -17.57
C GLY A 42 -13.07 15.69 -16.21
N ALA A 43 -13.95 16.65 -15.94
CA ALA A 43 -14.05 17.33 -14.64
C ALA A 43 -14.50 16.37 -13.53
N ALA A 44 -15.47 15.49 -13.79
CA ALA A 44 -15.91 14.47 -12.83
C ALA A 44 -14.79 13.44 -12.54
N PHE A 45 -14.03 13.03 -13.56
CA PHE A 45 -12.88 12.14 -13.40
C PHE A 45 -11.74 12.81 -12.60
N LEU A 46 -11.44 14.08 -12.87
CA LEU A 46 -10.47 14.88 -12.13
C LEU A 46 -10.91 15.08 -10.67
N LEU A 47 -12.18 15.42 -10.43
CA LEU A 47 -12.76 15.53 -9.09
C LEU A 47 -12.67 14.21 -8.33
N ARG A 48 -12.99 13.07 -8.98
CA ARG A 48 -12.91 11.73 -8.37
C ARG A 48 -11.47 11.31 -8.07
N LYS A 49 -10.49 11.75 -8.86
CA LYS A 49 -9.06 11.59 -8.53
C LYS A 49 -8.63 12.46 -7.34
N LEU A 50 -9.19 13.66 -7.21
CA LEU A 50 -8.87 14.60 -6.12
C LEU A 50 -9.57 14.25 -4.79
N THR A 51 -10.62 13.42 -4.81
CA THR A 51 -11.43 13.06 -3.63
C THR A 51 -11.26 11.63 -3.14
N LYS A 52 -10.34 10.83 -3.69
CA LYS A 52 -10.07 9.48 -3.13
C LYS A 52 -9.52 9.61 -1.71
N THR A 53 -10.37 9.36 -0.73
CA THR A 53 -9.99 9.20 0.67
C THR A 53 -9.19 7.91 0.81
N THR A 54 -8.00 7.99 1.40
CA THR A 54 -7.22 6.80 1.75
C THR A 54 -7.99 6.04 2.83
N THR A 55 -8.29 4.77 2.56
CA THR A 55 -8.98 3.89 3.53
C THR A 55 -7.95 3.24 4.46
N ARG A 56 -8.40 2.70 5.61
CA ARG A 56 -7.51 1.89 6.47
C ARG A 56 -7.00 0.63 5.77
N TRP A 57 -7.72 0.12 4.77
CA TRP A 57 -7.25 -0.97 3.91
C TRP A 57 -6.10 -0.54 2.98
N ASP A 58 -6.12 0.70 2.50
CA ASP A 58 -4.98 1.25 1.75
C ASP A 58 -3.78 1.45 2.67
N HIS A 59 -4.01 1.86 3.92
CA HIS A 59 -2.96 1.95 4.94
C HIS A 59 -2.34 0.60 5.28
N SER A 60 -3.16 -0.44 5.50
CA SER A 60 -2.65 -1.77 5.83
C SER A 60 -1.83 -2.38 4.68
N ARG A 61 -2.23 -2.12 3.43
CA ARG A 61 -1.45 -2.49 2.25
C ARG A 61 -0.10 -1.76 2.20
N ALA A 62 -0.10 -0.44 2.39
CA ALA A 62 1.12 0.36 2.40
C ALA A 62 2.09 -0.05 3.52
N VAL A 63 1.58 -0.40 4.70
CA VAL A 63 2.39 -0.93 5.81
C VAL A 63 3.00 -2.28 5.42
N ALA A 64 2.20 -3.20 4.86
CA ALA A 64 2.70 -4.51 4.47
C ALA A 64 3.79 -4.44 3.38
N GLU A 65 3.62 -3.53 2.42
CA GLU A 65 4.62 -3.24 1.38
C GLU A 65 5.89 -2.65 1.98
N ALA A 66 5.78 -1.69 2.90
CA ALA A 66 6.94 -1.04 3.51
C ALA A 66 7.77 -1.98 4.40
N LEU A 67 7.10 -2.90 5.11
CA LEU A 67 7.77 -3.93 5.92
C LEU A 67 8.51 -4.95 5.04
N SER A 68 7.98 -5.26 3.87
CA SER A 68 8.54 -6.26 2.93
C SER A 68 9.92 -5.86 2.39
N GLY A 69 10.68 -6.86 1.97
CA GLY A 69 12.03 -6.72 1.42
C GLY A 69 13.13 -6.94 2.46
N GLU A 70 14.36 -6.93 1.96
CA GLU A 70 15.58 -7.13 2.74
C GLU A 70 16.12 -5.79 3.27
N LYS A 71 16.40 -5.74 4.57
CA LYS A 71 16.92 -4.55 5.26
C LYS A 71 18.00 -4.95 6.26
N TYR A 72 18.92 -4.03 6.55
CA TYR A 72 20.05 -4.26 7.45
C TYR A 72 20.25 -3.13 8.44
N SER A 73 20.73 -3.46 9.65
CA SER A 73 21.18 -2.49 10.65
C SER A 73 22.68 -2.16 10.54
N THR A 74 23.29 -2.40 9.37
CA THR A 74 24.74 -2.27 9.15
C THR A 74 25.28 -0.88 9.52
N GLU A 75 24.60 0.19 9.09
CA GLU A 75 25.03 1.56 9.39
C GLU A 75 24.94 1.88 10.89
N GLN A 76 23.89 1.41 11.57
CA GLN A 76 23.73 1.59 13.01
C GLN A 76 24.81 0.83 13.78
N ALA A 77 25.04 -0.43 13.43
CA ALA A 77 26.07 -1.26 14.05
C ALA A 77 27.49 -0.73 13.81
N ALA A 78 27.75 -0.12 12.65
CA ALA A 78 29.04 0.55 12.40
C ALA A 78 29.22 1.81 13.25
N ARG A 79 28.13 2.56 13.49
CA ARG A 79 28.13 3.77 14.33
C ARG A 79 28.26 3.46 15.82
N ASP A 80 27.65 2.37 16.29
CA ASP A 80 27.68 1.93 17.68
C ASP A 80 27.78 0.39 17.80
N PRO A 81 28.99 -0.17 17.60
CA PRO A 81 29.19 -1.62 17.52
C PRO A 81 29.15 -2.33 18.88
N MET A 82 29.21 -1.59 19.99
CA MET A 82 29.15 -2.17 21.33
C MET A 82 27.71 -2.44 21.78
N THR A 83 26.76 -1.71 21.19
CA THR A 83 25.34 -1.78 21.53
C THR A 83 24.53 -2.56 20.48
N PHE A 84 24.81 -2.33 19.19
CA PHE A 84 24.01 -2.87 18.09
C PHE A 84 24.80 -3.85 17.24
N PHE A 85 24.21 -5.02 17.00
CA PHE A 85 24.74 -5.97 16.03
C PHE A 85 24.33 -5.60 14.61
N ASN A 86 25.15 -6.00 13.63
CA ASN A 86 24.73 -5.97 12.23
C ASN A 86 23.75 -7.13 11.97
N LEU A 87 22.47 -6.79 11.91
CA LEU A 87 21.36 -7.72 11.73
C LEU A 87 20.76 -7.55 10.33
N ARG A 88 20.33 -8.67 9.77
CA ARG A 88 19.47 -8.75 8.58
C ARG A 88 18.03 -8.91 9.04
N MET A 89 17.14 -8.16 8.41
CA MET A 89 15.69 -8.34 8.48
C MET A 89 15.20 -8.66 7.07
N LEU A 90 14.53 -9.80 6.90
CA LEU A 90 13.90 -10.17 5.64
C LEU A 90 12.43 -10.46 5.87
N THR A 91 11.58 -9.77 5.11
CA THR A 91 10.13 -9.95 5.17
C THR A 91 9.56 -10.12 3.77
N CYS A 92 8.59 -11.00 3.58
CA CYS A 92 7.87 -11.11 2.31
C CYS A 92 6.43 -11.61 2.50
N PRO A 93 5.54 -11.39 1.52
CA PRO A 93 4.18 -11.92 1.57
C PRO A 93 4.17 -13.46 1.63
N ALA A 94 3.38 -14.01 2.56
CA ALA A 94 3.13 -15.44 2.70
C ALA A 94 1.73 -15.82 2.21
N THR A 95 0.69 -15.10 2.66
CA THR A 95 -0.70 -15.34 2.22
C THR A 95 -1.61 -14.13 2.49
N VAL A 96 -2.86 -14.21 2.02
CA VAL A 96 -3.95 -13.28 2.35
C VAL A 96 -5.11 -14.09 2.94
N LEU A 97 -5.58 -13.70 4.12
CA LEU A 97 -6.69 -14.37 4.80
C LEU A 97 -8.03 -13.99 4.17
N ALA A 98 -9.07 -14.76 4.47
CA ALA A 98 -10.43 -14.52 3.99
C ALA A 98 -11.00 -13.14 4.39
N ASP A 99 -10.56 -12.59 5.54
CA ASP A 99 -10.94 -11.25 6.01
C ASP A 99 -10.19 -10.12 5.27
N GLY A 100 -9.29 -10.45 4.34
CA GLY A 100 -8.45 -9.51 3.58
C GLY A 100 -7.14 -9.14 4.27
N SER A 101 -6.89 -9.62 5.49
CA SER A 101 -5.63 -9.40 6.20
C SER A 101 -4.46 -10.03 5.44
N ARG A 102 -3.33 -9.33 5.40
CA ARG A 102 -2.10 -9.87 4.80
C ARG A 102 -1.28 -10.58 5.86
N VAL A 103 -0.76 -11.74 5.53
CA VAL A 103 0.24 -12.43 6.35
C VAL A 103 1.59 -12.30 5.65
N LEU A 104 2.55 -11.72 6.35
CA LEU A 104 3.94 -11.68 5.92
C LEU A 104 4.73 -12.70 6.73
N TYR A 105 5.63 -13.42 6.08
CA TYR A 105 6.70 -14.10 6.80
C TYR A 105 7.82 -13.10 7.09
N PHE A 106 8.34 -13.15 8.31
CA PHE A 106 9.45 -12.33 8.80
C PHE A 106 10.53 -13.24 9.36
N GLU A 107 11.78 -12.95 9.01
CA GLU A 107 12.96 -13.53 9.65
C GLU A 107 14.00 -12.47 9.97
N GLN A 108 14.74 -12.72 11.04
CA GLN A 108 15.85 -11.90 11.49
C GLN A 108 17.03 -12.78 11.89
N GLY A 109 18.22 -12.38 11.44
CA GLY A 109 19.47 -13.10 11.67
C GLY A 109 20.67 -12.16 11.67
N PHE A 110 21.85 -12.68 12.03
CA PHE A 110 23.08 -11.92 11.91
C PHE A 110 23.44 -11.74 10.43
N GLY A 111 23.83 -10.54 10.01
CA GLY A 111 24.15 -10.26 8.60
C GLY A 111 25.29 -11.13 8.04
N ARG A 112 26.18 -11.64 8.90
CA ARG A 112 27.26 -12.58 8.53
C ARG A 112 26.82 -14.04 8.35
N ASN A 113 25.62 -14.39 8.82
CA ASN A 113 25.05 -15.74 8.78
C ASN A 113 23.55 -15.66 8.44
N PRO A 114 23.20 -15.07 7.28
CA PRO A 114 21.80 -14.85 6.91
C PRO A 114 21.03 -16.16 6.81
N GLU A 115 21.71 -17.27 6.53
CA GLU A 115 21.11 -18.60 6.41
C GLU A 115 20.63 -19.18 7.73
N LYS A 116 20.98 -18.60 8.89
CA LYS A 116 20.61 -19.08 10.24
C LYS A 116 19.84 -18.00 11.01
N PRO A 117 18.58 -17.69 10.64
CA PRO A 117 17.79 -16.72 11.38
C PRO A 117 17.53 -17.23 12.81
N TYR A 118 17.74 -16.37 13.81
CA TYR A 118 17.46 -16.70 15.22
C TYR A 118 16.02 -16.36 15.61
N ARG A 119 15.31 -15.60 14.77
CA ARG A 119 13.93 -15.19 15.00
C ARG A 119 13.14 -15.30 13.70
N GLN A 120 12.02 -16.01 13.77
CA GLN A 120 11.07 -16.17 12.66
C GLN A 120 9.65 -15.92 13.17
N ARG A 121 8.85 -15.16 12.43
CA ARG A 121 7.48 -14.77 12.81
C ARG A 121 6.58 -14.71 11.59
N PHE A 122 5.27 -14.84 11.83
CA PHE A 122 4.28 -14.31 10.90
C PHE A 122 3.77 -12.96 11.38
N PHE A 123 3.74 -11.98 10.49
CA PHE A 123 3.07 -10.70 10.74
C PHE A 123 1.71 -10.67 10.03
N LYS A 124 0.62 -10.62 10.81
CA LYS A 124 -0.72 -10.33 10.30
C LYS A 124 -0.94 -8.82 10.28
N VAL A 125 -1.10 -8.25 9.09
CA VAL A 125 -1.31 -6.82 8.86
C VAL A 125 -2.75 -6.58 8.41
N LYS A 126 -3.50 -5.81 9.19
CA LYS A 126 -4.92 -5.51 8.94
C LYS A 126 -5.28 -4.09 9.39
N PRO A 127 -6.40 -3.52 8.92
CA PRO A 127 -6.95 -2.28 9.49
C PRO A 127 -7.21 -2.40 10.98
N CYS A 128 -7.00 -1.31 11.72
CA CYS A 128 -7.53 -1.22 13.07
C CYS A 128 -9.09 -1.26 13.08
N PRO A 129 -9.71 -1.83 14.12
CA PRO A 129 -11.15 -1.69 14.36
C PRO A 129 -11.58 -0.21 14.43
N ASN A 130 -12.78 0.12 13.96
CA ASN A 130 -13.26 1.49 13.82
C ASN A 130 -13.28 2.26 15.16
N GLU A 131 -13.45 1.55 16.25
CA GLU A 131 -13.51 2.08 17.62
C GLU A 131 -12.13 2.50 18.13
N MET A 132 -11.05 1.99 17.53
CA MET A 132 -9.68 2.33 17.89
C MET A 132 -9.15 3.52 17.12
N LYS A 133 -8.40 4.37 17.82
CA LYS A 133 -7.68 5.52 17.24
C LYS A 133 -6.32 5.10 16.66
N CYS A 134 -6.36 4.23 15.66
CA CYS A 134 -5.19 3.81 14.87
C CYS A 134 -5.62 3.48 13.43
N ASP A 135 -4.64 3.36 12.53
CA ASP A 135 -4.90 3.06 11.12
C ASP A 135 -4.71 1.57 10.82
N VAL A 136 -3.64 0.96 11.36
CA VAL A 136 -3.21 -0.41 11.04
C VAL A 136 -2.83 -1.15 12.31
N GLU A 137 -3.27 -2.40 12.43
CA GLU A 137 -2.79 -3.35 13.43
C GLU A 137 -1.79 -4.30 12.75
N VAL A 138 -0.60 -4.43 13.34
CA VAL A 138 0.41 -5.42 12.97
C VAL A 138 0.54 -6.40 14.14
N GLY A 139 -0.06 -7.58 13.98
CA GLY A 139 0.04 -8.67 14.94
C GLY A 139 1.21 -9.60 14.60
N SER A 140 2.04 -9.96 15.57
CA SER A 140 3.10 -10.95 15.40
C SER A 140 2.68 -12.30 15.98
N TYR A 141 2.93 -13.37 15.25
CA TYR A 141 2.59 -14.74 15.62
C TYR A 141 3.82 -15.64 15.53
N ALA A 142 3.89 -16.65 16.40
CA ALA A 142 4.92 -17.67 16.34
C ALA A 142 4.74 -18.56 15.10
N VAL A 143 5.85 -19.13 14.65
CA VAL A 143 5.90 -20.12 13.58
C VAL A 143 6.00 -21.50 14.24
N ARG A 144 5.09 -22.41 13.91
CA ARG A 144 5.06 -23.75 14.52
C ARG A 144 6.29 -24.58 14.13
N ASP A 145 6.62 -24.62 12.84
CA ASP A 145 7.78 -25.35 12.31
C ASP A 145 8.85 -24.37 11.80
N VAL A 146 9.72 -23.91 12.69
CA VAL A 146 10.75 -22.93 12.32
C VAL A 146 11.80 -23.47 11.33
N GLU A 147 11.98 -24.79 11.22
CA GLU A 147 12.93 -25.35 10.26
C GLU A 147 12.33 -25.37 8.85
N GLU A 148 11.06 -25.76 8.70
CA GLU A 148 10.38 -25.74 7.40
C GLU A 148 10.27 -24.33 6.82
N TYR A 149 10.14 -23.30 7.67
CA TYR A 149 10.00 -21.91 7.21
C TYR A 149 11.31 -21.16 7.03
N ARG A 150 12.44 -21.75 7.41
CA ARG A 150 13.75 -21.10 7.31
C ARG A 150 14.05 -20.60 5.88
N ASN A 151 14.52 -19.35 5.75
CA ASN A 151 14.80 -18.69 4.47
C ASN A 151 13.59 -18.73 3.50
N PHE A 152 12.35 -18.69 4.02
CA PHE A 152 11.11 -18.76 3.23
C PHE A 152 11.11 -17.78 2.06
N CYS A 153 11.56 -16.54 2.30
CA CYS A 153 11.53 -15.48 1.30
C CYS A 153 12.55 -15.65 0.18
N ASP A 154 13.63 -16.42 0.40
CA ASP A 154 14.67 -16.69 -0.59
C ASP A 154 14.32 -17.89 -1.49
N ARG A 155 13.37 -18.74 -1.07
CA ARG A 155 12.89 -19.89 -1.86
C ARG A 155 11.96 -19.47 -3.01
N PRO A 156 11.93 -20.16 -4.15
CA PRO A 156 10.85 -20.03 -5.14
C PRO A 156 9.46 -20.27 -4.54
N LYS A 157 8.42 -19.56 -5.01
CA LYS A 157 7.05 -19.67 -4.43
C LYS A 157 6.47 -21.08 -4.43
N ASN A 158 6.80 -21.90 -5.43
CA ASN A 158 6.36 -23.29 -5.55
C ASN A 158 7.13 -24.27 -4.65
N GLN A 159 8.16 -23.81 -3.94
CA GLN A 159 8.97 -24.58 -2.99
C GLN A 159 8.78 -24.10 -1.55
N ARG A 160 7.82 -23.20 -1.33
CA ARG A 160 7.43 -22.71 -0.01
C ARG A 160 6.18 -23.47 0.48
N PRO A 161 5.96 -23.55 1.80
CA PRO A 161 4.65 -23.88 2.34
C PRO A 161 3.55 -23.06 1.68
N GLN A 162 2.47 -23.73 1.28
CA GLN A 162 1.35 -23.13 0.59
C GLN A 162 0.45 -22.32 1.55
N PRO A 163 -0.41 -21.43 1.04
CA PRO A 163 -1.30 -20.59 1.86
C PRO A 163 -2.03 -21.31 2.99
N GLU A 164 -2.56 -22.50 2.75
CA GLU A 164 -3.29 -23.30 3.74
C GLU A 164 -2.36 -23.81 4.85
N GLU A 165 -1.15 -24.22 4.51
CA GLU A 165 -0.11 -24.64 5.47
C GLU A 165 0.34 -23.45 6.31
N VAL A 166 0.60 -22.30 5.68
CA VAL A 166 0.93 -21.04 6.38
C VAL A 166 -0.12 -20.69 7.43
N ILE A 167 -1.41 -20.84 7.11
CA ILE A 167 -2.51 -20.56 8.03
C ILE A 167 -2.52 -21.58 9.19
N GLY A 168 -2.26 -22.87 8.92
CA GLY A 168 -2.19 -23.91 9.95
C GLY A 168 -0.97 -23.79 10.88
N ASP A 169 0.14 -23.28 10.36
CA ASP A 169 1.41 -23.13 11.09
C ASP A 169 1.59 -21.78 11.78
N MET A 170 0.71 -20.81 11.50
CA MET A 170 0.60 -19.58 12.26
C MET A 170 0.05 -19.90 13.66
N ALA A 171 0.95 -19.96 14.64
CA ALA A 171 0.68 -20.48 15.96
C ALA A 171 0.21 -19.38 16.94
N GLU A 172 0.79 -19.33 18.14
CA GLU A 172 0.43 -18.38 19.18
C GLU A 172 0.58 -16.92 18.73
N HIS A 173 -0.38 -16.09 19.13
CA HIS A 173 -0.24 -14.64 19.07
C HIS A 173 0.78 -14.20 20.11
N LEU A 174 1.70 -13.33 19.72
CA LEU A 174 2.77 -12.84 20.59
C LEU A 174 2.59 -11.37 20.96
N THR A 175 2.36 -10.50 19.97
CA THR A 175 2.19 -9.06 20.19
C THR A 175 1.28 -8.45 19.13
N SER A 176 0.67 -7.31 19.43
CA SER A 176 0.05 -6.43 18.43
C SER A 176 0.53 -5.01 18.61
N VAL A 177 1.05 -4.42 17.53
CA VAL A 177 1.40 -3.01 17.43
C VAL A 177 0.30 -2.26 16.68
N TYR A 178 -0.11 -1.12 17.22
CA TYR A 178 -1.16 -0.28 16.64
C TYR A 178 -0.55 0.98 16.01
N LEU A 179 -0.42 0.95 14.69
CA LEU A 179 0.21 2.01 13.92
C LEU A 179 -0.76 3.12 13.55
N THR A 180 -0.29 4.35 13.65
CA THR A 180 -0.98 5.55 13.16
C THR A 180 -0.10 6.22 12.09
N ARG A 181 -0.75 6.74 11.05
CA ARG A 181 -0.07 7.52 10.02
C ARG A 181 0.49 8.80 10.62
N CYS A 182 1.78 9.01 10.43
CA CYS A 182 2.44 10.23 10.84
C CYS A 182 1.94 11.44 10.05
N ARG A 183 1.91 12.59 10.72
CA ARG A 183 1.53 13.88 10.13
C ARG A 183 2.49 14.25 9.00
N ARG A 184 1.99 15.06 8.06
CA ARG A 184 2.83 15.62 6.99
C ARG A 184 4.00 16.40 7.60
N GLY A 185 5.20 16.23 7.05
CA GLY A 185 6.43 16.85 7.54
C GLY A 185 7.21 16.03 8.57
N GLN A 186 6.60 15.03 9.23
CA GLN A 186 7.35 14.09 10.06
C GLN A 186 8.18 13.11 9.20
N ARG A 187 9.31 12.64 9.74
CA ARG A 187 10.19 11.65 9.09
C ARG A 187 9.53 10.29 8.89
N CYS A 188 8.65 9.89 9.80
CA CYS A 188 7.90 8.64 9.72
C CYS A 188 6.74 8.72 8.71
N LEU A 189 6.38 7.55 8.18
CA LEU A 189 5.12 7.27 7.50
C LEU A 189 4.09 6.74 8.48
N TYR A 190 4.49 5.79 9.32
CA TYR A 190 3.67 5.19 10.37
C TYR A 190 4.53 4.99 11.61
N GLU A 191 3.93 5.14 12.78
CA GLU A 191 4.54 4.84 14.07
C GLU A 191 3.49 4.28 15.02
N GLY A 192 3.92 3.44 15.96
CA GLY A 192 3.04 2.88 16.98
C GLY A 192 3.78 1.91 17.88
N SER A 193 3.09 1.46 18.91
CA SER A 193 3.61 0.56 19.92
C SER A 193 2.56 -0.48 20.30
N THR A 194 2.99 -1.48 21.06
CA THR A 194 2.09 -2.29 21.89
C THR A 194 1.38 -1.40 22.94
N PRO A 195 0.25 -1.84 23.52
CA PRO A 195 -0.33 -1.20 24.70
C PRO A 195 0.68 -1.12 25.85
N THR A 196 0.45 -0.23 26.81
CA THR A 196 1.36 -0.02 27.94
C THR A 196 1.54 -1.26 28.83
N SER A 197 0.53 -2.15 28.87
CA SER A 197 0.61 -3.44 29.58
C SER A 197 1.50 -4.47 28.87
N GLY A 198 1.90 -4.21 27.61
CA GLY A 198 2.60 -5.19 26.78
C GLY A 198 1.75 -6.44 26.49
N PHE A 199 2.44 -7.52 26.18
CA PHE A 199 1.88 -8.86 25.99
C PHE A 199 2.70 -9.89 26.77
N PRO A 200 2.08 -10.99 27.26
CA PRO A 200 2.79 -12.04 28.00
C PRO A 200 4.01 -12.57 27.22
N ASN A 201 5.12 -12.75 27.92
CA ASN A 201 6.33 -13.33 27.35
C ASN A 201 7.14 -14.01 28.46
N GLU A 202 7.55 -15.25 28.24
CA GLU A 202 8.28 -16.05 29.25
C GLU A 202 9.77 -16.23 28.89
N TRP A 203 10.30 -15.47 27.93
CA TRP A 203 11.67 -15.67 27.46
C TRP A 203 12.68 -15.00 28.39
N ASN A 204 13.76 -15.71 28.71
CA ASN A 204 14.88 -15.20 29.50
C ASN A 204 14.46 -14.50 30.82
N GLY A 205 13.43 -15.03 31.48
CA GLY A 205 12.93 -14.49 32.76
C GLY A 205 11.98 -13.29 32.60
N ALA A 206 11.50 -13.00 31.39
CA ALA A 206 10.44 -12.02 31.22
C ALA A 206 9.09 -12.56 31.73
N SER A 207 8.19 -11.64 32.05
CA SER A 207 6.76 -11.86 32.25
C SER A 207 5.92 -11.18 31.15
N TYR A 208 6.42 -10.06 30.60
CA TYR A 208 5.80 -9.37 29.46
C TYR A 208 6.83 -8.79 28.50
N CYS A 209 6.36 -8.46 27.30
CA CYS A 209 7.15 -7.78 26.28
C CYS A 209 6.41 -6.61 25.66
N THR A 210 7.19 -5.65 25.16
CA THR A 210 6.71 -4.51 24.39
C THR A 210 7.39 -4.48 23.03
N SER A 211 6.73 -3.86 22.06
CA SER A 211 7.27 -3.64 20.73
C SER A 211 6.91 -2.24 20.25
N ASP A 212 7.91 -1.49 19.80
CA ASP A 212 7.74 -0.22 19.09
C ASP A 212 8.12 -0.41 17.62
N LEU A 213 7.31 0.11 16.70
CA LEU A 213 7.53 0.01 15.28
C LEU A 213 7.31 1.37 14.61
N SER A 214 8.33 1.82 13.88
CA SER A 214 8.27 3.01 13.05
C SER A 214 8.71 2.69 11.63
N ILE A 215 7.90 3.09 10.66
CA ILE A 215 8.19 2.96 9.23
C ILE A 215 8.51 4.35 8.72
N LEU A 216 9.71 4.57 8.18
CA LEU A 216 10.15 5.87 7.69
C LEU A 216 9.90 6.06 6.19
N ARG A 217 9.83 7.32 5.78
CA ARG A 217 9.54 7.71 4.38
C ARG A 217 10.57 7.21 3.37
N ASN A 218 11.80 6.98 3.80
CA ASN A 218 12.89 6.47 2.98
C ASN A 218 12.95 4.93 2.94
N GLY A 219 11.94 4.24 3.48
CA GLY A 219 11.87 2.78 3.51
C GLY A 219 12.61 2.15 4.69
N GLU A 220 13.19 2.94 5.60
CA GLU A 220 13.74 2.40 6.85
C GLU A 220 12.62 1.89 7.76
N VAL A 221 12.92 0.84 8.51
CA VAL A 221 12.05 0.28 9.55
C VAL A 221 12.81 0.28 10.86
N HIS A 222 12.25 0.93 11.87
CA HIS A 222 12.78 0.94 13.22
C HIS A 222 11.93 -0.01 14.06
N LEU A 223 12.55 -1.01 14.68
CA LEU A 223 11.87 -2.03 15.48
C LEU A 223 12.54 -2.15 16.85
N TRP A 224 11.74 -2.08 17.91
CA TRP A 224 12.24 -2.14 19.28
C TRP A 224 11.45 -3.14 20.12
N ASP A 225 11.90 -4.40 20.11
CA ASP A 225 11.31 -5.44 20.96
C ASP A 225 12.08 -5.53 22.27
N ARG A 226 11.36 -5.50 23.38
CA ARG A 226 11.91 -5.54 24.75
C ARG A 226 11.09 -6.47 25.63
N GLY A 227 11.75 -7.16 26.55
CA GLY A 227 11.10 -7.99 27.56
C GLY A 227 11.43 -7.53 28.96
N TYR A 228 10.46 -7.70 29.85
CA TYR A 228 10.49 -7.20 31.22
C TYR A 228 10.05 -8.30 32.19
N ASP A 229 10.66 -8.36 33.37
CA ASP A 229 10.20 -9.20 34.49
C ASP A 229 8.96 -8.61 35.18
N GLU A 230 8.43 -9.30 36.20
CA GLU A 230 7.24 -8.87 36.96
C GLU A 230 7.46 -7.54 37.70
N GLU A 231 8.71 -7.23 38.07
CA GLU A 231 9.11 -5.99 38.72
C GLU A 231 9.30 -4.83 37.73
N GLY A 232 9.24 -5.10 36.42
CA GLY A 232 9.38 -4.11 35.36
C GLY A 232 10.83 -3.81 34.96
N ASN A 233 11.79 -4.64 35.35
CA ASN A 233 13.17 -4.54 34.86
C ASN A 233 13.27 -5.16 33.47
N GLN A 234 13.96 -4.47 32.55
CA GLN A 234 14.22 -5.02 31.22
C GLN A 234 15.24 -6.17 31.31
N VAL A 235 14.81 -7.37 30.90
CA VAL A 235 15.60 -8.61 30.93
C VAL A 235 16.15 -9.02 29.57
N TRP A 236 15.53 -8.58 28.46
CA TRP A 236 16.07 -8.78 27.12
C TRP A 236 15.70 -7.64 26.17
N GLY A 237 16.41 -7.56 25.05
CA GLY A 237 16.33 -6.46 24.09
C GLY A 237 17.31 -5.34 24.42
N VAL A 238 17.57 -4.46 23.46
CA VAL A 238 18.50 -3.33 23.60
C VAL A 238 17.86 -2.22 24.44
N LYS A 239 18.62 -1.54 25.30
CA LYS A 239 18.11 -0.49 26.20
C LYS A 239 18.17 0.90 25.57
N GLU A 240 19.09 1.09 24.65
CA GLU A 240 19.52 2.37 24.10
C GLU A 240 18.59 2.89 23.00
N GLY A 241 17.86 1.99 22.31
CA GLY A 241 16.91 2.38 21.27
C GLY A 241 16.53 1.26 20.30
N PRO A 242 15.68 1.58 19.30
CA PRO A 242 15.28 0.63 18.26
C PRO A 242 16.47 0.18 17.41
N TYR A 243 16.36 -1.02 16.83
CA TYR A 243 17.18 -1.35 15.67
C TYR A 243 16.72 -0.57 14.44
N GLU A 244 17.65 0.04 13.72
CA GLU A 244 17.41 0.85 12.52
C GLU A 244 17.71 0.03 11.26
N PHE A 245 16.69 -0.58 10.66
CA PHE A 245 16.84 -1.39 9.44
C PHE A 245 16.68 -0.56 8.18
N LYS A 246 17.75 -0.42 7.40
CA LYS A 246 17.75 0.28 6.12
C LYS A 246 17.63 -0.71 4.96
N PRO A 247 16.85 -0.42 3.90
CA PRO A 247 16.84 -1.24 2.71
C PRO A 247 18.25 -1.46 2.17
N SER A 248 18.56 -2.69 1.74
CA SER A 248 19.75 -2.93 0.93
C SER A 248 19.69 -2.04 -0.30
N SER A 249 20.81 -1.45 -0.72
CA SER A 249 20.90 -0.39 -1.74
C SER A 249 20.35 -0.76 -3.13
N SER A 250 19.82 -1.96 -3.31
CA SER A 250 19.05 -2.40 -4.48
C SER A 250 17.55 -2.50 -4.16
N ILE A 251 16.89 -1.37 -3.98
CA ILE A 251 15.55 -1.05 -4.51
C ILE A 251 15.30 0.41 -4.10
N SER A 252 15.50 1.30 -5.04
CA SER A 252 14.94 2.65 -4.97
C SER A 252 13.43 2.53 -4.80
N PHE A 253 12.91 2.96 -3.65
CA PHE A 253 11.48 3.06 -3.32
C PHE A 253 10.66 3.92 -4.32
N ASN A 254 11.30 4.47 -5.36
CA ASN A 254 10.68 5.26 -6.42
C ASN A 254 10.27 4.45 -7.66
N THR A 255 10.63 3.16 -7.80
CA THR A 255 10.34 2.43 -9.05
C THR A 255 8.99 1.71 -9.07
N TYR A 256 8.38 1.43 -7.91
CA TYR A 256 7.11 0.69 -7.86
C TYR A 256 5.86 1.55 -8.08
N HIS A 257 5.97 2.88 -8.03
CA HIS A 257 4.82 3.75 -8.35
C HIS A 257 4.61 3.96 -9.85
N SER A 258 5.52 3.46 -10.69
CA SER A 258 5.47 3.58 -12.15
C SER A 258 5.11 2.27 -12.86
N SER A 259 5.42 1.09 -12.28
CA SER A 259 5.29 -0.17 -13.00
C SER A 259 3.88 -0.77 -13.01
N GLU A 260 3.05 -0.50 -11.99
CA GLU A 260 1.66 -0.98 -11.96
C GLU A 260 0.71 -0.20 -12.90
N LEU A 261 1.15 0.93 -13.46
CA LEU A 261 0.38 1.70 -14.45
C LEU A 261 0.65 1.27 -15.90
N LEU A 262 1.69 0.49 -16.16
CA LEU A 262 2.02 0.03 -17.51
C LEU A 262 1.47 -1.37 -17.79
N ASP A 263 1.42 -2.26 -16.80
CA ASP A 263 0.94 -3.65 -17.01
C ASP A 263 -0.60 -3.76 -17.07
N TYR A 264 -1.32 -2.74 -16.58
CA TYR A 264 -2.80 -2.66 -16.70
C TYR A 264 -3.28 -1.92 -17.96
N GLY A 265 -2.35 -1.33 -18.72
CA GLY A 265 -2.63 -0.60 -19.96
C GLY A 265 -2.56 -1.46 -21.21
N ASP A 266 -1.80 -2.55 -21.19
CA ASP A 266 -1.49 -3.35 -22.37
C ASP A 266 -2.51 -4.49 -22.61
N LYS A 267 -3.11 -5.03 -21.53
CA LYS A 267 -4.10 -6.13 -21.61
C LYS A 267 -5.51 -5.71 -22.03
N ARG A 268 -5.70 -4.49 -22.52
CA ARG A 268 -7.01 -4.01 -23.00
C ARG A 268 -7.05 -3.67 -24.49
N PHE A 269 -5.95 -3.90 -25.22
CA PHE A 269 -5.88 -3.69 -26.67
C PHE A 269 -5.87 -4.98 -27.50
N GLU A 270 -5.77 -6.16 -26.89
CA GLU A 270 -5.81 -7.46 -27.59
C GLU A 270 -7.18 -8.17 -27.57
N GLU A 271 -8.18 -7.64 -26.86
CA GLU A 271 -9.52 -8.27 -26.75
C GLU A 271 -10.62 -7.49 -27.51
N ALA A 272 -10.23 -6.66 -28.49
CA ALA A 272 -11.14 -5.90 -29.36
C ALA A 272 -10.85 -6.10 -30.87
N SER A 273 -10.22 -7.21 -31.21
CA SER A 273 -10.01 -7.65 -32.60
C SER A 273 -10.07 -9.17 -32.69
N ASP A 274 -11.27 -9.70 -32.51
CA ASP A 274 -11.83 -10.89 -33.18
C ASP A 274 -13.36 -10.86 -33.05
#